data_AF-A0A835IZX5-F1
#
_entry.id   AF-A0A835IZX5-F1
#
_cell.length_a   1.000
_cell.length_b   1.000
_cell.length_c   1.000
_cell.angle_alpha   90.00
_cell.angle_beta   90.00
_cell.angle_gamma   90.00
#
_symmetry.space_group_name_H-M   'P 1'
#
loop_
_entity.id
_entity.type
_entity.pdbx_description
1 polymer ?
#
loop_
_entity_poly.entity_id
_entity_poly.type
_entity_poly.pdbx_seq_one_letter_code
_entity_poly.pdbx_strand_id
1 'polypeptide(L)'
;MWRSNYLIKYSKQVAHLIRNQVQPKPPSLLHFSIFHSQNPRFFSNDQNQILDVSNRERKGFNIEESVERNEQVVDEVERVLSVLQSSLDRPLVAILNKLGVTINEEFMVRVIETPLVPGDSLIRFYKWGLKKYKLKTSTRVVDSLVRAFRTGIRKKDVYALWDLVNEIGENDVGVLSTGILNEVMSLFWKLDQGEAALEVLNKFEDFVCEPNGDSYYLTIEALCCCSIYDRALRLCKKMLNARDLPDSKKIGSIISSFCKGNKAKDAHLVYLMAKEKNKSPPQTVVNFLICSLCKEVDTVKLALELLNDFSGDARKYAMKAFSCVIGGLFRIKDIEEAKKVGNLDEAMGLLKVMESRGLRPNVSTYSVLISGYVKGGQMDEARSLLSEAKKKHAKLYPVTFLILARGYCKLQEFDKAVELLIEMKDYGVYPNDEEYNKMIQSLCTPKGLDWRTADKLFEDMEEKGVSLSGMNYHLIRTIKRWEELRSTAEGDEEASRIPHRISHRMV
;
A
#
# COMPACT_ATOMS: atom_id res chain seq x y z
N MET A 1 23.65 -13.46 44.86
CA MET A 1 22.46 -13.30 45.73
C MET A 1 21.81 -11.96 45.41
N TRP A 2 21.03 -11.89 44.32
CA TRP A 2 20.07 -10.82 43.91
C TRP A 2 19.63 -11.16 42.46
N ARG A 3 18.98 -12.32 42.28
CA ARG A 3 18.32 -12.75 41.02
C ARG A 3 17.31 -13.90 41.21
N SER A 4 16.76 -14.09 42.41
CA SER A 4 15.94 -15.27 42.73
C SER A 4 14.72 -14.97 43.62
N ASN A 5 13.92 -13.93 43.30
CA ASN A 5 12.62 -13.75 43.98
C ASN A 5 11.47 -13.18 43.11
N TYR A 6 11.64 -13.06 41.79
CA TYR A 6 10.56 -12.62 40.88
C TYR A 6 9.91 -13.75 40.04
N LEU A 7 10.35 -15.00 40.20
CA LEU A 7 9.87 -16.16 39.43
C LEU A 7 8.99 -17.16 40.21
N ILE A 8 8.65 -16.89 41.48
CA ILE A 8 7.83 -17.81 42.31
C ILE A 8 6.36 -17.35 42.44
N LYS A 9 5.97 -16.18 41.92
CA LYS A 9 4.57 -15.72 41.98
C LYS A 9 3.73 -15.94 40.70
N TYR A 10 4.36 -16.30 39.57
CA TYR A 10 3.65 -16.55 38.30
C TYR A 10 3.47 -18.04 37.93
N SER A 11 3.99 -18.98 38.72
CA SER A 11 3.90 -20.42 38.43
C SER A 11 2.70 -21.14 39.07
N LYS A 12 1.82 -20.45 39.83
CA LYS A 12 0.62 -21.05 40.44
C LYS A 12 -0.73 -20.66 39.80
N GLN A 13 -0.76 -19.71 38.86
CA GLN A 13 -2.01 -19.35 38.15
C GLN A 13 -2.15 -19.93 36.74
N VAL A 14 -1.06 -20.44 36.14
CA VAL A 14 -1.10 -21.04 34.80
C VAL A 14 -1.36 -22.56 34.83
N ALA A 15 -1.25 -23.21 36.00
CA ALA A 15 -1.46 -24.65 36.16
C ALA A 15 -2.93 -25.08 36.29
N HIS A 16 -3.89 -24.15 36.43
CA HIS A 16 -5.32 -24.48 36.54
C HIS A 16 -6.09 -24.36 35.21
N LEU A 17 -5.52 -23.73 34.18
CA LEU A 17 -6.17 -23.50 32.88
C LEU A 17 -5.71 -24.45 31.76
N ILE A 18 -4.79 -25.39 32.04
CA ILE A 18 -4.27 -26.39 31.10
C ILE A 18 -4.65 -27.83 31.54
N ARG A 19 -5.88 -28.01 32.02
CA ARG A 19 -6.48 -29.33 32.20
C ARG A 19 -7.87 -29.32 31.60
N ASN A 20 -7.91 -29.45 30.28
CA ASN A 20 -8.94 -30.08 29.45
C ASN A 20 -8.85 -29.50 28.02
N GLN A 21 -7.87 -30.00 27.26
CA GLN A 21 -7.98 -30.06 25.80
C GLN A 21 -9.04 -31.12 25.43
N VAL A 22 -9.69 -30.96 24.28
CA VAL A 22 -9.77 -31.96 23.18
C VAL A 22 -10.56 -31.35 21.99
N GLN A 23 -9.94 -31.38 20.81
CA GLN A 23 -10.46 -31.06 19.46
C GLN A 23 -11.19 -32.30 18.84
N PRO A 24 -11.70 -32.40 17.55
CA PRO A 24 -11.66 -31.52 16.35
C PRO A 24 -12.97 -31.45 15.46
N LYS A 25 -12.86 -30.74 14.31
CA LYS A 25 -13.78 -30.47 13.13
C LYS A 25 -14.32 -31.72 12.34
N PRO A 26 -15.02 -31.68 11.14
CA PRO A 26 -15.93 -30.75 10.37
C PRO A 26 -17.20 -31.49 9.74
N PRO A 27 -17.71 -31.29 8.48
CA PRO A 27 -18.55 -30.23 7.84
C PRO A 27 -19.90 -30.70 7.20
N SER A 28 -20.83 -29.78 6.83
CA SER A 28 -21.79 -29.85 5.67
C SER A 28 -22.78 -28.65 5.70
N LEU A 29 -22.73 -27.70 4.76
CA LEU A 29 -23.38 -27.60 3.43
C LEU A 29 -24.83 -27.02 3.43
N LEU A 30 -24.96 -25.86 2.77
CA LEU A 30 -26.10 -25.30 2.01
C LEU A 30 -27.33 -24.79 2.79
N HIS A 31 -27.62 -23.47 2.76
CA HIS A 31 -28.47 -22.82 1.75
C HIS A 31 -28.67 -21.30 2.01
N PHE A 32 -28.60 -20.54 0.92
CA PHE A 32 -29.11 -19.21 0.57
C PHE A 32 -29.79 -18.21 1.56
N SER A 33 -29.57 -16.93 1.20
CA SER A 33 -30.45 -15.73 1.22
C SER A 33 -30.53 -14.78 2.44
N ILE A 34 -29.90 -13.61 2.25
CA ILE A 34 -30.33 -12.21 2.49
C ILE A 34 -31.63 -11.97 3.32
N PHE A 35 -31.54 -11.32 4.48
CA PHE A 35 -32.16 -10.01 4.82
C PHE A 35 -31.96 -9.63 6.32
N HIS A 36 -31.74 -8.33 6.53
CA HIS A 36 -31.95 -7.51 7.73
C HIS A 36 -31.16 -7.74 9.04
N SER A 37 -30.39 -6.70 9.37
CA SER A 37 -29.86 -6.36 10.67
C SER A 37 -30.95 -5.84 11.61
N GLN A 38 -31.29 -6.61 12.63
CA GLN A 38 -31.75 -6.11 13.93
C GLN A 38 -31.42 -7.18 14.97
N ASN A 39 -30.73 -6.80 16.06
CA ASN A 39 -31.06 -7.19 17.45
C ASN A 39 -30.03 -6.66 18.49
N PRO A 40 -30.30 -6.68 19.81
CA PRO A 40 -30.81 -5.51 20.55
C PRO A 40 -30.22 -5.39 21.99
N ARG A 41 -30.82 -4.52 22.82
CA ARG A 41 -31.02 -4.58 24.31
C ARG A 41 -29.82 -4.70 25.25
N PHE A 42 -29.79 -3.85 26.30
CA PHE A 42 -29.99 -4.25 27.71
C PHE A 42 -30.30 -3.03 28.62
N PHE A 43 -31.58 -2.91 29.04
CA PHE A 43 -32.03 -2.49 30.38
C PHE A 43 -31.80 -3.70 31.32
N SER A 44 -31.51 -3.65 32.61
CA SER A 44 -32.11 -2.90 33.74
C SER A 44 -31.42 -3.29 35.06
N ASN A 45 -31.62 -2.45 36.08
CA ASN A 45 -31.65 -2.72 37.53
C ASN A 45 -30.32 -2.85 38.30
N ASP A 46 -30.06 -1.85 39.15
CA ASP A 46 -30.02 -2.07 40.60
C ASP A 46 -30.25 -0.74 41.36
N GLN A 47 -31.46 -0.60 41.89
CA GLN A 47 -31.78 0.26 43.03
C GLN A 47 -31.51 -0.56 44.30
N ASN A 48 -30.58 -0.11 45.15
CA ASN A 48 -30.66 -0.14 46.62
C ASN A 48 -29.29 0.09 47.24
N GLN A 49 -28.98 1.35 47.58
CA GLN A 49 -28.21 1.71 48.79
C GLN A 49 -28.24 3.24 48.95
N ILE A 50 -29.31 3.76 49.54
CA ILE A 50 -29.30 5.01 50.29
C ILE A 50 -30.00 4.72 51.62
N LEU A 51 -29.23 4.58 52.69
CA LEU A 51 -29.65 4.83 54.06
C LEU A 51 -28.59 5.75 54.69
N ASP A 52 -29.08 6.86 55.23
CA ASP A 52 -28.43 7.77 56.17
C ASP A 52 -27.10 8.45 55.79
N VAL A 53 -27.20 9.65 55.23
CA VAL A 53 -26.72 10.85 55.94
C VAL A 53 -27.76 11.97 55.75
N SER A 54 -28.36 12.35 56.86
CA SER A 54 -29.40 13.35 57.01
C SER A 54 -28.85 14.78 56.87
N ASN A 55 -29.69 15.63 56.27
CA ASN A 55 -29.83 17.07 56.52
C ASN A 55 -28.56 17.87 56.85
N ARG A 56 -28.07 18.64 55.88
CA ARG A 56 -27.73 20.06 56.10
C ARG A 56 -27.77 20.85 54.78
N GLU A 57 -28.60 21.89 54.83
CA GLU A 57 -28.60 23.08 53.98
C GLU A 57 -29.34 23.01 52.63
N ARG A 58 -30.65 23.28 52.75
CA ARG A 58 -31.50 23.94 51.76
C ARG A 58 -30.78 25.15 51.13
N LYS A 59 -30.41 25.04 49.86
CA LYS A 59 -30.61 26.10 48.87
C LYS A 59 -31.40 25.47 47.73
N GLY A 60 -32.62 25.96 47.51
CA GLY A 60 -33.55 25.40 46.53
C GLY A 60 -32.93 25.35 45.14
N PHE A 61 -32.65 24.14 44.67
CA PHE A 61 -32.39 23.84 43.27
C PHE A 61 -33.67 23.16 42.76
N ASN A 62 -34.51 23.92 42.06
CA ASN A 62 -35.75 23.41 41.46
C ASN A 62 -35.41 22.40 40.36
N ILE A 63 -35.48 21.12 40.70
CA ILE A 63 -35.27 20.01 39.76
C ILE A 63 -36.38 20.02 38.69
N GLU A 64 -37.64 20.33 39.06
CA GLU A 64 -38.77 20.43 38.13
C GLU A 64 -38.59 21.56 37.10
N GLU A 65 -38.22 22.78 37.52
CA GLU A 65 -37.91 23.87 36.57
C GLU A 65 -36.70 23.52 35.68
N SER A 66 -35.77 22.68 36.13
CA SER A 66 -34.63 22.26 35.30
C SER A 66 -35.01 21.21 34.26
N VAL A 67 -36.03 20.39 34.54
CA VAL A 67 -36.59 19.39 33.61
C VAL A 67 -37.49 20.08 32.58
N GLU A 68 -38.41 20.96 33.02
CA GLU A 68 -39.28 21.73 32.12
C GLU A 68 -38.48 22.65 31.18
N ARG A 69 -37.45 23.32 31.70
CA ARG A 69 -36.53 24.13 30.85
C ARG A 69 -35.79 23.27 29.83
N ASN A 70 -35.43 22.03 30.17
CA ASN A 70 -34.76 21.13 29.23
C ASN A 70 -35.74 20.59 28.17
N GLU A 71 -36.97 20.25 28.53
CA GLU A 71 -38.02 19.83 27.58
C GLU A 71 -38.38 20.96 26.60
N GLN A 72 -38.56 22.19 27.10
CA GLN A 72 -38.85 23.35 26.27
C GLN A 72 -37.72 23.64 25.25
N VAL A 73 -36.46 23.47 25.67
CA VAL A 73 -35.30 23.62 24.78
C VAL A 73 -35.27 22.52 23.72
N VAL A 74 -35.67 21.29 24.04
CA VAL A 74 -35.77 20.18 23.06
C VAL A 74 -36.83 20.48 22.02
N ASP A 75 -38.02 20.94 22.42
CA ASP A 75 -39.10 21.32 21.50
C ASP A 75 -38.72 22.51 20.59
N GLU A 76 -37.92 23.45 21.10
CA GLU A 76 -37.36 24.55 20.31
C GLU A 76 -36.32 24.07 19.30
N VAL A 77 -35.44 23.13 19.70
CA VAL A 77 -34.45 22.51 18.81
C VAL A 77 -35.15 21.73 17.69
N GLU A 78 -36.15 20.89 17.99
CA GLU A 78 -36.88 20.12 16.98
C GLU A 78 -37.61 21.01 15.96
N ARG A 79 -38.23 22.10 16.43
CA ARG A 79 -38.85 23.11 15.55
C ARG A 79 -37.83 23.72 14.59
N VAL A 80 -36.65 24.09 15.07
CA VAL A 80 -35.58 24.64 14.21
C VAL A 80 -35.06 23.57 13.24
N LEU A 81 -34.88 22.33 13.68
CA LEU A 81 -34.39 21.23 12.84
C LEU A 81 -35.34 20.90 11.69
N SER A 82 -36.65 20.88 11.94
CA SER A 82 -37.67 20.63 10.90
C SER A 82 -37.56 21.63 9.74
N VAL A 83 -37.18 22.88 10.06
CA VAL A 83 -36.99 23.95 9.08
C VAL A 83 -35.65 23.80 8.35
N LEU A 84 -34.57 23.43 9.05
CA LEU A 84 -33.25 23.26 8.45
C LEU A 84 -33.14 22.03 7.53
N GLN A 85 -33.87 20.96 7.85
CA GLN A 85 -33.92 19.71 7.07
C GLN A 85 -34.84 19.82 5.83
N SER A 86 -35.89 20.66 5.88
CA SER A 86 -36.86 20.80 4.79
C SER A 86 -36.48 21.81 3.71
N SER A 87 -35.44 22.63 3.91
CA SER A 87 -35.13 23.74 3.02
C SER A 87 -34.19 23.34 1.88
N LEU A 88 -34.74 23.14 0.68
CA LEU A 88 -33.96 23.11 -0.56
C LEU A 88 -33.93 24.45 -1.31
N ASP A 89 -34.82 25.42 -1.02
CA ASP A 89 -34.77 26.76 -1.68
C ASP A 89 -35.66 27.88 -1.05
N ARG A 90 -36.19 27.70 0.17
CA ARG A 90 -37.05 28.72 0.82
C ARG A 90 -36.22 29.81 1.54
N PRO A 91 -36.78 31.02 1.79
CA PRO A 91 -36.10 32.06 2.57
C PRO A 91 -35.99 31.65 4.06
N LEU A 92 -35.01 30.79 4.34
CA LEU A 92 -34.75 30.17 5.64
C LEU A 92 -34.70 31.21 6.77
N VAL A 93 -34.00 32.32 6.52
CA VAL A 93 -33.87 33.45 7.44
C VAL A 93 -35.23 34.05 7.83
N ALA A 94 -36.17 34.14 6.89
CA ALA A 94 -37.51 34.69 7.16
C ALA A 94 -38.35 33.75 8.04
N ILE A 95 -38.19 32.43 7.88
CA ILE A 95 -38.87 31.43 8.71
C ILE A 95 -38.28 31.43 10.11
N LEU A 96 -36.95 31.40 10.22
CA LEU A 96 -36.23 31.48 11.51
C LEU A 96 -36.61 32.74 12.29
N ASN A 97 -36.84 33.87 11.61
CA ASN A 97 -37.30 35.10 12.26
C ASN A 97 -38.68 34.99 12.89
N LYS A 98 -39.58 34.18 12.32
CA LYS A 98 -40.96 33.98 12.80
C LYS A 98 -41.06 33.02 13.97
N LEU A 99 -40.04 32.17 14.21
CA LEU A 99 -40.08 31.14 15.25
C LEU A 99 -39.94 31.67 16.69
N GLY A 100 -39.49 32.92 16.88
CA GLY A 100 -39.46 33.55 18.21
C GLY A 100 -38.52 32.91 19.24
N VAL A 101 -37.56 32.07 18.82
CA VAL A 101 -36.67 31.31 19.72
C VAL A 101 -35.60 32.22 20.33
N THR A 102 -35.24 32.03 21.60
CA THR A 102 -34.07 32.68 22.22
C THR A 102 -32.82 31.85 22.00
N ILE A 103 -31.82 32.41 21.32
CA ILE A 103 -30.60 31.67 20.97
C ILE A 103 -29.47 32.07 21.90
N ASN A 104 -28.88 31.08 22.56
CA ASN A 104 -27.60 31.17 23.25
C ASN A 104 -26.57 30.26 22.59
N GLU A 105 -25.32 30.35 23.03
CA GLU A 105 -24.21 29.55 22.49
C GLU A 105 -24.49 28.03 22.56
N GLU A 106 -25.02 27.56 23.68
CA GLU A 106 -25.33 26.15 23.92
C GLU A 106 -26.43 25.62 22.97
N PHE A 107 -27.46 26.44 22.71
CA PHE A 107 -28.52 26.12 21.78
C PHE A 107 -27.99 26.01 20.35
N MET A 108 -27.10 26.92 19.92
CA MET A 108 -26.47 26.84 18.60
C MET A 108 -25.67 25.56 18.43
N VAL A 109 -24.86 25.20 19.43
CA VAL A 109 -24.06 23.96 19.42
C VAL A 109 -24.97 22.75 19.28
N ARG A 110 -26.05 22.66 20.07
CA ARG A 110 -27.01 21.53 19.98
C ARG A 110 -27.67 21.39 18.61
N VAL A 111 -28.09 22.50 18.01
CA VAL A 111 -28.69 22.49 16.66
C VAL A 111 -27.66 22.06 15.60
N ILE A 112 -26.42 22.57 15.70
CA ILE A 112 -25.33 22.27 14.76
C ILE A 112 -24.87 20.81 14.85
N GLU A 113 -24.77 20.26 16.06
CA GLU A 113 -24.32 18.88 16.28
C GLU A 113 -25.38 17.82 15.92
N THR A 114 -26.60 18.26 15.59
CA THR A 114 -27.65 17.35 15.17
C THR A 114 -27.35 16.79 13.77
N PRO A 115 -27.38 15.45 13.57
CA PRO A 115 -27.08 14.85 12.28
C PRO A 115 -28.14 15.17 11.21
N LEU A 116 -27.77 14.93 9.94
CA LEU A 116 -28.66 15.03 8.76
C LEU A 116 -29.11 16.45 8.37
N VAL A 117 -28.49 17.49 8.91
CA VAL A 117 -28.73 18.87 8.45
C VAL A 117 -27.80 19.21 7.29
N PRO A 118 -28.30 19.73 6.15
CA PRO A 118 -27.44 20.16 5.03
C PRO A 118 -26.48 21.29 5.43
N GLY A 119 -25.24 21.25 4.91
CA GLY A 119 -24.19 22.22 5.27
C GLY A 119 -24.56 23.69 4.98
N ASP A 120 -25.17 23.97 3.82
CA ASP A 120 -25.64 25.32 3.48
C ASP A 120 -26.70 25.85 4.46
N SER A 121 -27.61 24.98 4.94
CA SER A 121 -28.59 25.33 5.98
C SER A 121 -27.92 25.68 7.30
N LEU A 122 -26.88 24.92 7.70
CA LEU A 122 -26.10 25.18 8.92
C LEU A 122 -25.35 26.51 8.85
N ILE A 123 -24.69 26.81 7.72
CA ILE A 123 -23.98 28.09 7.51
C ILE A 123 -24.96 29.27 7.60
N ARG A 124 -26.13 29.17 6.95
CA ARG A 124 -27.16 30.22 6.99
C ARG A 124 -27.73 30.39 8.40
N PHE A 125 -27.97 29.30 9.13
CA PHE A 125 -28.43 29.33 10.52
C PHE A 125 -27.40 30.02 11.42
N TYR A 126 -26.12 29.68 11.27
CA TYR A 126 -25.02 30.28 12.01
C TYR A 126 -24.92 31.79 11.75
N LYS A 127 -24.88 32.23 10.48
CA LYS A 127 -24.83 33.66 10.11
C LYS A 127 -26.04 34.42 10.65
N TRP A 128 -27.23 33.80 10.62
CA TRP A 128 -28.45 34.41 11.16
C TRP A 128 -28.41 34.55 12.69
N GLY A 129 -27.98 33.51 13.42
CA GLY A 129 -27.88 33.51 14.87
C GLY A 129 -26.95 34.61 15.38
N LEU A 130 -25.76 34.74 14.79
CA LEU A 130 -24.82 35.80 15.13
C LEU A 130 -25.38 37.20 14.87
N LYS A 131 -25.96 37.43 13.68
CA LYS A 131 -26.47 38.76 13.28
C LYS A 131 -27.66 39.20 14.13
N LYS A 132 -28.61 38.31 14.39
CA LYS A 132 -29.86 38.66 15.09
C LYS A 132 -29.63 38.94 16.57
N TYR A 133 -28.79 38.15 17.23
CA TYR A 133 -28.57 38.25 18.68
C TYR A 133 -27.26 38.98 19.03
N LYS A 134 -26.53 39.51 18.04
CA LYS A 134 -25.24 40.21 18.19
C LYS A 134 -24.25 39.41 19.07
N LEU A 135 -24.27 38.09 18.91
CA LEU A 135 -23.39 37.20 19.66
C LEU A 135 -21.96 37.36 19.14
N LYS A 136 -20.97 37.28 20.04
CA LYS A 136 -19.57 37.19 19.64
C LYS A 136 -19.30 35.81 19.05
N THR A 137 -18.45 35.77 18.03
CA THR A 137 -17.96 34.53 17.44
C THR A 137 -17.17 33.74 18.50
N SER A 138 -17.62 32.53 18.83
CA SER A 138 -16.96 31.65 19.80
C SER A 138 -16.25 30.50 19.09
N THR A 139 -15.02 30.20 19.50
CA THR A 139 -14.23 29.05 19.00
C THR A 139 -15.01 27.74 19.10
N ARG A 140 -15.80 27.55 20.17
CA ARG A 140 -16.58 26.32 20.39
C ARG A 140 -17.65 26.13 19.33
N VAL A 141 -18.38 27.18 18.98
CA VAL A 141 -19.45 27.11 17.96
C VAL A 141 -18.86 26.88 16.58
N VAL A 142 -17.72 27.52 16.26
CA VAL A 142 -17.03 27.32 14.97
C VAL A 142 -16.49 25.89 14.85
N ASP A 143 -15.90 25.35 15.92
CA ASP A 143 -15.42 23.95 15.94
C ASP A 143 -16.57 22.95 15.75
N SER A 144 -17.68 23.11 16.47
CA SER A 144 -18.87 22.27 16.27
C SER A 144 -19.42 22.39 14.85
N LEU A 145 -19.43 23.60 14.26
CA LEU A 145 -19.87 23.83 12.88
C LEU A 145 -19.00 23.09 11.86
N VAL A 146 -17.67 23.22 11.95
CA VAL A 146 -16.75 22.54 11.03
C VAL A 146 -16.87 21.02 11.18
N ARG A 147 -17.02 20.50 12.40
CA ARG A 147 -17.19 19.06 12.65
C ARG A 147 -18.50 18.50 12.08
N ALA A 148 -19.58 19.28 12.05
CA ALA A 148 -20.86 18.87 11.47
C ALA A 148 -20.73 18.51 9.97
N PHE A 149 -19.76 19.10 9.25
CA PHE A 149 -19.53 18.84 7.82
C PHE A 149 -18.82 17.51 7.53
N ARG A 150 -18.50 16.71 8.56
CA ARG A 150 -17.94 15.36 8.37
C ARG A 150 -18.93 14.40 7.71
N THR A 151 -20.24 14.62 7.86
CA THR A 151 -21.31 13.81 7.27
C THR A 151 -21.94 14.55 6.09
N GLY A 152 -21.95 13.96 4.89
CA GLY A 152 -22.59 14.58 3.71
C GLY A 152 -21.72 15.60 2.97
N ILE A 153 -20.46 15.25 2.71
CA ILE A 153 -19.44 16.15 2.13
C ILE A 153 -19.80 16.50 0.67
N ARG A 154 -20.41 17.66 0.45
CA ARG A 154 -20.58 18.25 -0.89
C ARG A 154 -19.49 19.29 -1.12
N LYS A 155 -18.85 19.26 -2.30
CA LYS A 155 -17.77 20.19 -2.64
C LYS A 155 -18.18 21.66 -2.41
N LYS A 156 -19.34 22.07 -2.94
CA LYS A 156 -19.87 23.45 -2.78
C LYS A 156 -19.98 23.88 -1.31
N ASP A 157 -20.44 22.98 -0.44
CA ASP A 157 -20.65 23.28 0.97
C ASP A 157 -19.32 23.47 1.71
N VAL A 158 -18.28 22.68 1.38
CA VAL A 158 -16.95 22.82 1.99
C VAL A 158 -16.27 24.12 1.58
N TYR A 159 -16.42 24.56 0.32
CA TYR A 159 -15.92 25.88 -0.09
C TYR A 159 -16.69 27.01 0.60
N ALA A 160 -18.02 26.92 0.70
CA ALA A 160 -18.81 27.91 1.43
C ALA A 160 -18.46 27.95 2.93
N LEU A 161 -18.12 26.80 3.52
CA LEU A 161 -17.60 26.71 4.88
C LEU A 161 -16.23 27.39 4.98
N TRP A 162 -15.33 27.16 4.03
CA TRP A 162 -14.03 27.81 4.00
C TRP A 162 -14.15 29.32 3.86
N ASP A 163 -15.01 29.83 2.97
CA ASP A 163 -15.26 31.26 2.82
C ASP A 163 -15.70 31.90 4.15
N LEU A 164 -16.60 31.23 4.89
CA LEU A 164 -17.02 31.66 6.22
C LEU A 164 -15.86 31.61 7.24
N VAL A 165 -15.08 30.54 7.27
CA VAL A 165 -13.94 30.40 8.19
C VAL A 165 -12.88 31.46 7.90
N ASN A 166 -12.59 31.75 6.62
CA ASN A 166 -11.65 32.79 6.21
C ASN A 166 -12.18 34.18 6.62
N GLU A 167 -13.48 34.46 6.41
CA GLU A 167 -14.14 35.69 6.87
C GLU A 167 -14.01 35.86 8.40
N ILE A 168 -14.18 34.78 9.17
CA ILE A 168 -14.02 34.81 10.64
C ILE A 168 -12.56 35.08 11.01
N GLY A 169 -11.60 34.42 10.36
CA GLY A 169 -10.18 34.57 10.64
C GLY A 169 -9.65 35.98 10.38
N GLU A 170 -10.18 36.66 9.36
CA GLU A 170 -9.81 38.04 9.01
C GLU A 170 -10.43 39.08 9.96
N ASN A 171 -11.60 38.81 10.52
CA ASN A 171 -12.34 39.77 11.36
C ASN A 171 -12.12 39.58 12.88
N ASP A 172 -12.01 38.33 13.34
CA ASP A 172 -11.98 37.96 14.76
C ASP A 172 -10.70 37.17 15.11
N VAL A 173 -9.59 37.88 15.31
CA VAL A 173 -8.29 37.27 15.64
C VAL A 173 -8.36 36.47 16.94
N GLY A 174 -7.89 35.23 16.91
CA GLY A 174 -7.83 34.32 18.07
C GLY A 174 -9.06 33.42 18.25
N VAL A 175 -10.10 33.55 17.41
CA VAL A 175 -11.25 32.62 17.41
C VAL A 175 -10.89 31.28 16.76
N LEU A 176 -10.11 31.32 15.68
CA LEU A 176 -9.67 30.12 14.97
C LEU A 176 -8.55 29.43 15.75
N SER A 177 -8.59 28.10 15.76
CA SER A 177 -7.54 27.26 16.32
C SER A 177 -6.95 26.36 15.24
N THR A 178 -5.71 25.91 15.46
CA THR A 178 -5.05 24.90 14.61
C THR A 178 -5.91 23.66 14.41
N GLY A 179 -6.71 23.27 15.42
CA GLY A 179 -7.65 22.14 15.32
C GLY A 179 -8.75 22.38 14.29
N ILE A 180 -9.39 23.55 14.31
CA ILE A 180 -10.45 23.93 13.37
C ILE A 180 -9.91 23.93 11.93
N LEU A 181 -8.74 24.56 11.72
CA LEU A 181 -8.12 24.62 10.40
C LEU A 181 -7.70 23.24 9.88
N ASN A 182 -7.19 22.36 10.75
CA ASN A 182 -6.88 20.98 10.39
C ASN A 182 -8.14 20.19 10.01
N GLU A 183 -9.27 20.41 10.68
CA GLU A 183 -10.54 19.79 10.27
C GLU A 183 -10.96 20.25 8.87
N VAL A 184 -10.87 21.54 8.56
CA VAL A 184 -11.14 22.07 7.21
C VAL A 184 -10.21 21.45 6.17
N MET A 185 -8.90 21.36 6.43
CA MET A 185 -7.96 20.68 5.54
C MET A 185 -8.33 19.21 5.34
N SER A 186 -8.79 18.52 6.39
CA SER A 186 -9.22 17.12 6.28
C SER A 186 -10.45 16.95 5.37
N LEU A 187 -11.36 17.93 5.34
CA LEU A 187 -12.50 17.96 4.43
C LEU A 187 -12.04 18.15 2.98
N PHE A 188 -11.09 19.06 2.73
CA PHE A 188 -10.51 19.25 1.40
C PHE A 188 -9.70 18.05 0.93
N TRP A 189 -8.97 17.38 1.82
CA TRP A 189 -8.28 16.13 1.52
C TRP A 189 -9.26 15.04 1.06
N LYS A 190 -10.37 14.84 1.78
CA LYS A 190 -11.42 13.87 1.39
C LYS A 190 -12.10 14.18 0.05
N LEU A 191 -11.99 15.42 -0.43
CA LEU A 191 -12.53 15.89 -1.71
C LEU A 191 -11.48 15.95 -2.82
N ASP A 192 -10.26 15.45 -2.58
CA ASP A 192 -9.11 15.56 -3.48
C ASP A 192 -8.88 17.01 -3.97
N GLN A 193 -9.00 17.98 -3.06
CA GLN A 193 -8.77 19.41 -3.32
C GLN A 193 -7.45 19.86 -2.67
N GLY A 194 -6.32 19.39 -3.19
CA GLY A 194 -4.99 19.67 -2.63
C GLY A 194 -4.61 21.16 -2.61
N GLU A 195 -4.97 21.92 -3.64
CA GLU A 195 -4.67 23.37 -3.69
C GLU A 195 -5.46 24.18 -2.66
N ALA A 196 -6.74 23.82 -2.42
CA ALA A 196 -7.54 24.45 -1.38
C ALA A 196 -6.96 24.13 0.02
N ALA A 197 -6.53 22.88 0.27
CA ALA A 197 -5.86 22.53 1.52
C ALA A 197 -4.53 23.30 1.73
N LEU A 198 -3.82 23.62 0.64
CA LEU A 198 -2.61 24.45 0.69
C LEU A 198 -2.92 25.92 0.95
N GLU A 199 -4.00 26.45 0.37
CA GLU A 199 -4.49 27.80 0.66
C GLU A 199 -4.79 27.96 2.15
N VAL A 200 -5.52 27.01 2.74
CA VAL A 200 -5.80 27.00 4.19
C VAL A 200 -4.50 27.03 5.00
N LEU A 201 -3.50 26.23 4.62
CA LEU A 201 -2.21 26.20 5.32
C LEU A 201 -1.45 27.53 5.21
N ASN A 202 -1.49 28.20 4.06
CA ASN A 202 -0.83 29.50 3.88
C ASN A 202 -1.49 30.60 4.73
N LYS A 203 -2.78 30.48 5.06
CA LYS A 203 -3.52 31.40 5.93
C LYS A 203 -3.23 31.26 7.42
N PHE A 204 -2.42 30.27 7.85
CA PHE A 204 -2.10 30.07 9.27
C PHE A 204 -1.44 31.30 9.91
N GLU A 205 -0.46 31.89 9.21
CA GLU A 205 0.25 33.08 9.69
C GLU A 205 -0.70 34.28 9.80
N ASP A 206 -1.57 34.49 8.80
CA ASP A 206 -2.61 35.53 8.80
C ASP A 206 -3.55 35.40 10.01
N PHE A 207 -3.87 34.16 10.43
CA PHE A 207 -4.76 33.87 11.55
C PHE A 207 -4.05 33.72 12.90
N VAL A 208 -2.74 34.01 12.97
CA VAL A 208 -1.93 33.87 14.20
C VAL A 208 -1.98 32.43 14.76
N CYS A 209 -2.10 31.45 13.88
CA CYS A 209 -2.10 30.03 14.21
C CYS A 209 -0.76 29.40 13.80
N GLU A 210 -0.17 28.56 14.65
CA GLU A 210 1.04 27.81 14.29
C GLU A 210 0.66 26.45 13.66
N PRO A 211 1.20 26.12 12.47
CA PRO A 211 0.97 24.83 11.84
C PRO A 211 1.74 23.74 12.59
N ASN A 212 1.05 22.65 12.89
CA ASN A 212 1.64 21.49 13.56
C ASN A 212 1.88 20.34 12.57
N GLY A 213 2.44 19.22 13.06
CA GLY A 213 2.69 18.05 12.22
C GLY A 213 1.45 17.53 11.47
N ASP A 214 0.26 17.70 12.06
CA ASP A 214 -1.00 17.25 11.44
C ASP A 214 -1.44 18.18 10.32
N SER A 215 -1.24 19.50 10.47
CA SER A 215 -1.47 20.50 9.42
C SER A 215 -0.67 20.14 8.17
N TYR A 216 0.65 19.93 8.32
CA TYR A 216 1.51 19.56 7.19
C TYR A 216 1.12 18.20 6.59
N TYR A 217 0.85 17.20 7.42
CA TYR A 217 0.45 15.87 6.97
C TYR A 217 -0.80 15.90 6.07
N LEU A 218 -1.86 16.59 6.52
CA LEU A 218 -3.13 16.66 5.79
C LEU A 218 -2.96 17.35 4.44
N THR A 219 -2.21 18.46 4.38
CA THR A 219 -1.95 19.17 3.12
C THR A 219 -1.09 18.35 2.17
N ILE A 220 -0.05 17.67 2.66
CA ILE A 220 0.84 16.84 1.83
C ILE A 220 0.06 15.66 1.23
N GLU A 221 -0.75 14.95 2.02
CA GLU A 221 -1.56 13.84 1.52
C GLU A 221 -2.60 14.32 0.49
N ALA A 222 -3.23 15.48 0.72
CA ALA A 222 -4.15 16.07 -0.25
C ALA A 222 -3.47 16.41 -1.59
N LEU A 223 -2.27 17.00 -1.55
CA LEU A 223 -1.49 17.29 -2.77
C LEU A 223 -1.03 16.02 -3.47
N CYS A 224 -0.64 14.98 -2.72
CA CYS A 224 -0.27 13.68 -3.28
C CYS A 224 -1.46 12.99 -3.99
N CYS A 225 -2.69 13.10 -3.46
CA CYS A 225 -3.89 12.62 -4.15
C CYS A 225 -4.12 13.34 -5.49
N CYS A 226 -3.82 14.64 -5.54
CA CYS A 226 -3.89 15.43 -6.78
C CYS A 226 -2.67 15.25 -7.71
N SER A 227 -1.72 14.37 -7.37
CA SER A 227 -0.46 14.18 -8.12
C SER A 227 0.45 15.42 -8.21
N ILE A 228 0.32 16.38 -7.28
CA ILE A 228 1.11 17.63 -7.25
C ILE A 228 2.34 17.45 -6.34
N TYR A 229 3.25 16.56 -6.75
CA TYR A 229 4.37 16.10 -5.91
C TYR A 229 5.43 17.18 -5.64
N ASP A 230 5.67 18.11 -6.57
CA ASP A 230 6.70 19.15 -6.40
C ASP A 230 6.37 20.11 -5.25
N ARG A 231 5.09 20.47 -5.10
CA ARG A 231 4.61 21.30 -3.97
C ARG A 231 4.63 20.50 -2.68
N ALA A 232 4.17 19.26 -2.72
CA ALA A 232 4.19 18.35 -1.57
C ALA A 232 5.63 18.19 -1.01
N LEU A 233 6.64 18.02 -1.87
CA LEU A 233 8.03 17.90 -1.44
C LEU A 233 8.57 19.17 -0.79
N ARG A 234 8.19 20.35 -1.30
CA ARG A 234 8.55 21.64 -0.66
C ARG A 234 7.94 21.76 0.73
N LEU A 235 6.70 21.29 0.92
CA LEU A 235 6.08 21.23 2.25
C LEU A 235 6.77 20.22 3.17
N CYS A 236 7.19 19.05 2.67
CA CYS A 236 7.97 18.11 3.47
C CYS A 236 9.25 18.78 4.03
N LYS A 237 9.96 19.56 3.21
CA LYS A 237 11.13 20.33 3.64
C LYS A 237 10.79 21.37 4.71
N LYS A 238 9.69 22.12 4.55
CA LYS A 238 9.22 23.09 5.55
C LYS A 238 8.84 22.41 6.88
N MET A 239 8.12 21.30 6.80
CA MET A 239 7.66 20.50 7.94
C MET A 239 8.82 20.05 8.85
N LEU A 240 10.01 19.79 8.31
CA LEU A 240 11.17 19.34 9.09
C LEU A 240 11.94 20.46 9.78
N ASN A 241 11.82 21.68 9.25
CA ASN A 241 12.32 22.88 9.91
C ASN A 241 11.39 23.32 11.04
N ALA A 242 10.12 22.90 11.02
CA ALA A 242 9.19 23.11 12.12
C ALA A 242 9.55 22.27 13.35
N ARG A 243 9.16 22.75 14.54
CA ARG A 243 9.44 22.08 15.83
C ARG A 243 8.61 20.80 16.02
N ASP A 244 7.43 20.74 15.41
CA ASP A 244 6.50 19.61 15.54
C ASP A 244 6.44 18.75 14.27
N LEU A 245 6.85 17.50 14.41
CA LEU A 245 6.78 16.50 13.34
C LEU A 245 5.57 15.59 13.50
N PRO A 246 4.99 15.11 12.39
CA PRO A 246 3.97 14.08 12.43
C PRO A 246 4.50 12.80 13.09
N ASP A 247 3.58 11.95 13.54
CA ASP A 247 3.94 10.63 14.05
C ASP A 247 4.57 9.73 12.96
N SER A 248 5.20 8.64 13.39
CA SER A 248 5.90 7.72 12.48
C SER A 248 4.97 7.07 11.45
N LYS A 249 3.69 6.87 11.78
CA LYS A 249 2.70 6.28 10.85
C LYS A 249 2.33 7.28 9.75
N LYS A 250 2.12 8.55 10.10
CA LYS A 250 1.83 9.67 9.18
C LYS A 250 2.99 9.92 8.22
N ILE A 251 4.22 9.96 8.74
CA ILE A 251 5.43 10.01 7.89
C ILE A 251 5.46 8.79 6.94
N GLY A 252 5.13 7.61 7.45
CA GLY A 252 5.03 6.39 6.65
C GLY A 252 3.99 6.48 5.52
N SER A 253 2.84 7.11 5.77
CA SER A 253 1.81 7.34 4.74
C SER A 253 2.33 8.25 3.64
N ILE A 254 2.99 9.36 4.00
CA ILE A 254 3.59 10.29 3.04
C ILE A 254 4.56 9.56 2.11
N ILE A 255 5.51 8.80 2.66
CA ILE A 255 6.48 8.01 1.86
C ILE A 255 5.76 7.04 0.93
N SER A 256 4.71 6.37 1.42
CA SER A 256 3.88 5.46 0.62
C SER A 256 3.16 6.18 -0.53
N SER A 257 2.62 7.38 -0.27
CA SER A 257 1.95 8.21 -1.28
C SER A 257 2.91 8.66 -2.39
N PHE A 258 4.12 9.12 -2.06
CA PHE A 258 5.15 9.42 -3.07
C PHE A 258 5.58 8.16 -3.86
N CYS A 259 5.72 7.01 -3.19
CA CYS A 259 6.05 5.75 -3.87
C CYS A 259 4.95 5.30 -4.84
N LYS A 260 3.67 5.47 -4.49
CA LYS A 260 2.54 5.20 -5.39
C LYS A 260 2.54 6.14 -6.60
N GLY A 261 2.98 7.38 -6.40
CA GLY A 261 3.18 8.39 -7.44
C GLY A 261 4.38 8.17 -8.36
N ASN A 262 5.12 7.05 -8.23
CA ASN A 262 6.40 6.81 -8.91
C ASN A 262 7.43 7.93 -8.68
N LYS A 263 7.41 8.56 -7.49
CA LYS A 263 8.39 9.55 -7.06
C LYS A 263 9.32 8.97 -6.00
N ALA A 264 10.02 7.89 -6.37
CA ALA A 264 10.82 7.10 -5.43
C ALA A 264 12.00 7.90 -4.84
N LYS A 265 12.66 8.75 -5.65
CA LYS A 265 13.74 9.65 -5.20
C LYS A 265 13.24 10.64 -4.13
N ASP A 266 12.10 11.26 -4.37
CA ASP A 266 11.48 12.20 -3.43
C ASP A 266 11.05 11.49 -2.14
N ALA A 267 10.48 10.29 -2.26
CA ALA A 267 10.13 9.45 -1.11
C ALA A 267 11.37 9.06 -0.27
N HIS A 268 12.51 8.79 -0.91
CA HIS A 268 13.78 8.53 -0.23
C HIS A 268 14.31 9.77 0.49
N LEU A 269 14.19 10.95 -0.12
CA LEU A 269 14.54 12.20 0.54
C LEU A 269 13.71 12.40 1.83
N VAL A 270 12.40 12.17 1.78
CA VAL A 270 11.52 12.24 2.95
C VAL A 270 11.92 11.20 4.02
N TYR A 271 12.38 10.02 3.62
CA TYR A 271 12.90 9.02 4.55
C TYR A 271 14.18 9.48 5.27
N LEU A 272 15.17 9.98 4.54
CA LEU A 272 16.43 10.49 5.10
C LEU A 272 16.17 11.63 6.09
N MET A 273 15.30 12.54 5.68
CA MET A 273 14.81 13.64 6.51
C MET A 273 14.16 13.18 7.82
N ALA A 274 13.31 12.14 7.79
CA ALA A 274 12.72 11.59 9.00
C ALA A 274 13.77 10.94 9.92
N LYS A 275 14.78 10.29 9.34
CA LYS A 275 15.89 9.65 10.05
C LYS A 275 16.75 10.67 10.80
N GLU A 276 17.07 11.81 10.18
CA GLU A 276 17.83 12.91 10.83
C GLU A 276 17.17 13.41 12.12
N LYS A 277 15.84 13.35 12.20
CA LYS A 277 15.05 13.78 13.36
C LYS A 277 14.72 12.63 14.32
N ASN A 278 15.39 11.48 14.18
CA ASN A 278 15.18 10.26 14.98
C ASN A 278 13.74 9.71 14.92
N LYS A 279 13.02 9.93 13.81
CA LYS A 279 11.70 9.34 13.56
C LYS A 279 11.85 8.22 12.55
N SER A 280 11.72 6.96 13.00
CA SER A 280 11.77 5.80 12.12
C SER A 280 10.38 5.46 11.56
N PRO A 281 10.19 5.48 10.23
CA PRO A 281 8.96 5.02 9.62
C PRO A 281 8.76 3.50 9.82
N PRO A 282 7.52 2.99 9.72
CA PRO A 282 7.26 1.56 9.80
C PRO A 282 8.06 0.76 8.77
N GLN A 283 8.58 -0.40 9.17
CA GLN A 283 9.40 -1.25 8.30
C GLN A 283 8.70 -1.67 7.00
N THR A 284 7.38 -1.84 7.05
CA THR A 284 6.55 -2.16 5.87
C THR A 284 6.64 -1.07 4.80
N VAL A 285 6.70 0.20 5.23
CA VAL A 285 6.85 1.37 4.34
C VAL A 285 8.27 1.42 3.79
N VAL A 286 9.29 1.18 4.62
CA VAL A 286 10.69 1.13 4.16
C VAL A 286 10.88 0.03 3.11
N ASN A 287 10.30 -1.15 3.30
CA ASN A 287 10.30 -2.21 2.30
C ASN A 287 9.61 -1.80 0.99
N PHE A 288 8.49 -1.07 1.08
CA PHE A 288 7.78 -0.56 -0.10
C PHE A 288 8.62 0.49 -0.84
N LEU A 289 9.26 1.41 -0.11
CA LEU A 289 10.20 2.39 -0.66
C LEU A 289 11.34 1.70 -1.41
N ILE A 290 11.98 0.70 -0.80
CA ILE A 290 13.06 -0.07 -1.45
C ILE A 290 12.58 -0.71 -2.75
N CYS A 291 11.46 -1.43 -2.72
CA CYS A 291 10.94 -2.04 -3.95
C CYS A 291 10.50 -1.00 -4.98
N SER A 292 10.09 0.21 -4.57
CA SER A 292 9.80 1.33 -5.48
C SER A 292 11.08 1.87 -6.13
N LEU A 293 12.15 2.10 -5.35
CA LEU A 293 13.47 2.51 -5.82
C LEU A 293 14.11 1.46 -6.75
N CYS A 294 13.78 0.18 -6.59
CA CYS A 294 14.30 -0.87 -7.48
C CYS A 294 13.62 -0.91 -8.86
N LYS A 295 12.58 -0.10 -9.09
CA LYS A 295 11.92 -0.02 -10.41
C LYS A 295 12.72 0.83 -11.40
N GLU A 296 13.44 1.83 -10.91
CA GLU A 296 14.29 2.73 -11.69
C GLU A 296 15.76 2.31 -11.56
N VAL A 297 16.49 2.33 -12.68
CA VAL A 297 17.90 1.88 -12.74
C VAL A 297 18.80 2.76 -11.87
N ASP A 298 18.64 4.07 -11.95
CA ASP A 298 19.51 5.04 -11.28
C ASP A 298 19.38 5.03 -9.75
N THR A 299 18.27 4.50 -9.23
CA THR A 299 17.94 4.56 -7.80
C THR A 299 18.22 3.27 -7.04
N VAL A 300 18.71 2.22 -7.71
CA VAL A 300 19.07 0.96 -7.06
C VAL A 300 20.17 1.16 -6.02
N LYS A 301 21.10 2.10 -6.24
CA LYS A 301 22.14 2.48 -5.25
C LYS A 301 21.55 3.03 -3.95
N LEU A 302 20.54 3.90 -4.05
CA LEU A 302 19.82 4.41 -2.87
C LEU A 302 19.10 3.28 -2.13
N ALA A 303 18.57 2.30 -2.87
CA ALA A 303 17.93 1.13 -2.28
C ALA A 303 18.95 0.23 -1.53
N LEU A 304 20.19 0.13 -2.02
CA LEU A 304 21.30 -0.56 -1.33
C LEU A 304 21.66 0.11 -0.01
N GLU A 305 21.74 1.44 0.02
CA GLU A 305 22.02 2.20 1.24
C GLU A 305 20.93 1.95 2.31
N LEU A 306 19.66 1.94 1.90
CA LEU A 306 18.55 1.61 2.79
C LEU A 306 18.60 0.18 3.34
N LEU A 307 19.20 -0.78 2.62
CA LEU A 307 19.37 -2.15 3.13
C LEU A 307 20.39 -2.23 4.28
N ASN A 308 21.34 -1.29 4.36
CA ASN A 308 22.28 -1.22 5.47
C ASN A 308 21.63 -0.72 6.76
N ASP A 309 20.51 0.00 6.65
CA ASP A 309 19.76 0.51 7.80
C ASP A 309 18.94 -0.57 8.55
N PHE A 310 18.88 -1.81 8.06
CA PHE A 310 18.15 -2.91 8.72
C PHE A 310 18.92 -3.47 9.93
N SER A 311 18.63 -2.97 11.12
CA SER A 311 19.14 -3.51 12.40
C SER A 311 18.24 -4.58 13.04
N GLY A 312 18.83 -5.56 13.73
CA GLY A 312 18.14 -6.46 14.68
C GLY A 312 17.00 -7.30 14.11
N ASP A 313 15.87 -7.37 14.82
CA ASP A 313 14.73 -8.26 14.54
C ASP A 313 13.93 -7.88 13.27
N ALA A 314 14.07 -6.65 12.77
CA ALA A 314 13.45 -6.21 11.50
C ALA A 314 13.95 -7.01 10.28
N ARG A 315 15.09 -7.69 10.43
CA ARG A 315 15.73 -8.53 9.39
C ARG A 315 14.85 -9.67 8.91
N LYS A 316 14.01 -10.27 9.78
CA LYS A 316 13.11 -11.37 9.40
C LYS A 316 12.14 -10.98 8.28
N TYR A 317 11.80 -9.69 8.18
CA TYR A 317 10.85 -9.16 7.20
C TYR A 317 11.54 -8.47 6.01
N ALA A 318 12.88 -8.47 5.96
CA ALA A 318 13.66 -7.81 4.92
C ALA A 318 13.85 -8.67 3.66
N MET A 319 13.49 -9.96 3.67
CA MET A 319 13.73 -10.88 2.55
C MET A 319 13.20 -10.34 1.21
N LYS A 320 12.02 -9.72 1.21
CA LYS A 320 11.44 -9.08 0.00
C LYS A 320 12.26 -7.87 -0.45
N ALA A 321 12.77 -7.06 0.47
CA ALA A 321 13.59 -5.90 0.16
C ALA A 321 14.92 -6.33 -0.49
N PHE A 322 15.63 -7.30 0.10
CA PHE A 322 16.85 -7.86 -0.49
C PHE A 322 16.61 -8.48 -1.87
N SER A 323 15.53 -9.28 -2.03
CA SER A 323 15.18 -9.86 -3.33
C SER A 323 14.79 -8.79 -4.37
N CYS A 324 14.08 -7.73 -3.97
CA CYS A 324 13.78 -6.57 -4.83
C CYS A 324 15.07 -5.89 -5.32
N VAL A 325 16.04 -5.64 -4.44
CA VAL A 325 17.31 -5.00 -4.81
C VAL A 325 18.14 -5.88 -5.73
N ILE A 326 18.27 -7.17 -5.43
CA ILE A 326 18.91 -8.15 -6.33
C ILE A 326 18.24 -8.11 -7.71
N GLY A 327 16.90 -8.12 -7.76
CA GLY A 327 16.17 -7.99 -9.03
C GLY A 327 16.36 -6.65 -9.74
N GLY A 328 16.47 -5.54 -8.99
CA GLY A 328 16.77 -4.20 -9.52
C GLY A 328 18.14 -4.13 -10.17
N LEU A 329 19.17 -4.71 -9.55
CA LEU A 329 20.53 -4.77 -10.09
C LEU A 329 20.59 -5.48 -11.46
N PHE A 330 19.74 -6.47 -11.71
CA PHE A 330 19.67 -7.17 -13.01
C PHE A 330 18.72 -6.56 -14.05
N ARG A 331 17.98 -5.48 -13.70
CA ARG A 331 17.10 -4.76 -14.65
C ARG A 331 17.82 -3.67 -15.43
N ILE A 332 19.06 -3.36 -15.05
CA ILE A 332 19.94 -2.43 -15.77
C ILE A 332 20.11 -2.98 -17.20
N LYS A 333 19.51 -2.29 -18.17
CA LYS A 333 19.30 -2.79 -19.54
C LYS A 333 20.58 -2.88 -20.37
N ASP A 334 21.64 -2.18 -19.99
CA ASP A 334 22.90 -2.26 -20.69
C ASP A 334 23.70 -3.48 -20.26
N ILE A 335 23.71 -4.49 -21.13
CA ILE A 335 24.49 -5.73 -21.01
C ILE A 335 25.98 -5.39 -20.84
N GLU A 336 26.45 -4.32 -21.48
CA GLU A 336 27.83 -3.84 -21.39
C GLU A 336 28.14 -3.15 -20.05
N GLU A 337 27.17 -2.45 -19.45
CA GLU A 337 27.36 -1.76 -18.17
C GLU A 337 27.14 -2.70 -16.98
N ALA A 338 26.20 -3.64 -17.08
CA ALA A 338 26.05 -4.74 -16.12
C ALA A 338 27.29 -5.65 -16.06
N LYS A 339 27.99 -5.84 -17.18
CA LYS A 339 29.28 -6.55 -17.25
C LYS A 339 30.47 -5.69 -16.77
N LYS A 340 30.48 -4.39 -17.03
CA LYS A 340 31.60 -3.49 -16.65
C LYS A 340 31.56 -3.02 -15.20
N VAL A 341 30.40 -2.95 -14.57
CA VAL A 341 30.21 -2.21 -13.33
C VAL A 341 29.72 -3.14 -12.22
N GLY A 342 30.54 -4.07 -11.71
CA GLY A 342 30.42 -4.67 -10.37
C GLY A 342 29.07 -5.24 -9.87
N ASN A 343 28.00 -5.23 -10.67
CA ASN A 343 26.62 -5.43 -10.23
C ASN A 343 26.33 -6.91 -9.99
N LEU A 344 27.01 -7.79 -10.72
CA LEU A 344 26.97 -9.24 -10.52
C LEU A 344 27.65 -9.60 -9.19
N ASP A 345 28.81 -9.01 -8.92
CA ASP A 345 29.55 -9.18 -7.66
C ASP A 345 28.79 -8.57 -6.47
N GLU A 346 28.15 -7.41 -6.65
CA GLU A 346 27.27 -6.81 -5.65
C GLU A 346 26.04 -7.68 -5.37
N ALA A 347 25.40 -8.25 -6.40
CA ALA A 347 24.26 -9.15 -6.22
C ALA A 347 24.65 -10.44 -5.47
N MET A 348 25.83 -11.00 -5.78
CA MET A 348 26.40 -12.14 -5.04
C MET A 348 26.82 -11.74 -3.63
N GLY A 349 27.38 -10.55 -3.46
CA GLY A 349 27.69 -9.94 -2.17
C GLY A 349 26.43 -9.82 -1.31
N LEU A 350 25.31 -9.37 -1.89
CA LEU A 350 24.02 -9.32 -1.22
C LEU A 350 23.51 -10.71 -0.83
N LEU A 351 23.68 -11.73 -1.67
CA LEU A 351 23.34 -13.11 -1.30
C LEU A 351 24.14 -13.55 -0.05
N LYS A 352 25.46 -13.32 -0.04
CA LYS A 352 26.32 -13.63 1.12
C LYS A 352 25.96 -12.81 2.35
N VAL A 353 25.57 -11.55 2.17
CA VAL A 353 25.07 -10.68 3.25
C VAL A 353 23.74 -11.19 3.79
N MET A 354 22.83 -11.67 2.95
CA MET A 354 21.58 -12.29 3.41
C MET A 354 21.89 -13.50 4.30
N GLU A 355 22.81 -14.36 3.87
CA GLU A 355 23.18 -15.59 4.60
C GLU A 355 23.93 -15.29 5.90
N SER A 356 24.91 -14.38 5.87
CA SER A 356 25.64 -13.98 7.09
C SER A 356 24.73 -13.27 8.10
N ARG A 357 23.66 -12.61 7.63
CA ARG A 357 22.61 -12.02 8.47
C ARG A 357 21.53 -13.03 8.90
N GLY A 358 21.70 -14.32 8.62
CA GLY A 358 20.80 -15.41 9.05
C GLY A 358 19.51 -15.53 8.24
N LEU A 359 19.39 -14.82 7.12
CA LEU A 359 18.28 -14.99 6.18
C LEU A 359 18.54 -16.23 5.32
N ARG A 360 17.48 -16.97 5.01
CA ARG A 360 17.54 -18.08 4.04
C ARG A 360 17.02 -17.54 2.70
N PRO A 361 17.90 -17.30 1.70
CA PRO A 361 17.45 -16.95 0.36
C PRO A 361 16.46 -18.01 -0.13
N ASN A 362 15.38 -17.56 -0.78
CA ASN A 362 14.36 -18.47 -1.29
C ASN A 362 14.61 -18.81 -2.76
N VAL A 363 13.83 -19.75 -3.31
CA VAL A 363 13.92 -20.17 -4.72
C VAL A 363 13.76 -18.99 -5.69
N SER A 364 12.96 -17.98 -5.33
CA SER A 364 12.80 -16.77 -6.14
C SER A 364 14.10 -15.96 -6.21
N THR A 365 14.80 -15.77 -5.10
CA THR A 365 16.11 -15.09 -5.06
C THR A 365 17.12 -15.78 -5.98
N TYR A 366 17.24 -17.12 -5.90
CA TYR A 366 18.12 -17.88 -6.80
C TYR A 366 17.70 -17.75 -8.27
N SER A 367 16.40 -17.82 -8.57
CA SER A 367 15.91 -17.68 -9.95
C SER A 367 16.24 -16.31 -10.54
N VAL A 368 16.15 -15.24 -9.74
CA VAL A 368 16.52 -13.89 -10.15
C VAL A 368 18.03 -13.79 -10.40
N LEU A 369 18.86 -14.32 -9.50
CA LEU A 369 20.32 -14.36 -9.68
C LEU A 369 20.71 -15.12 -10.96
N ILE A 370 20.20 -16.33 -11.14
CA ILE A 370 20.45 -17.17 -12.31
C ILE A 370 20.04 -16.42 -13.59
N SER A 371 18.87 -15.76 -13.60
CA SER A 371 18.44 -14.94 -14.75
C SER A 371 19.39 -13.80 -15.05
N GLY A 372 19.89 -13.15 -14.02
CA GLY A 372 20.88 -12.09 -14.09
C GLY A 372 22.18 -12.54 -14.75
N TYR A 373 22.79 -13.60 -14.21
CA TYR A 373 24.03 -14.17 -14.74
C TYR A 373 23.89 -14.69 -16.18
N VAL A 374 22.77 -15.36 -16.51
CA VAL A 374 22.49 -15.80 -17.89
C VAL A 374 22.38 -14.62 -18.86
N LYS A 375 21.72 -13.52 -18.47
CA LYS A 375 21.66 -12.30 -19.30
C LYS A 375 23.03 -11.63 -19.43
N GLY A 376 23.84 -11.69 -18.38
CA GLY A 376 25.24 -11.27 -18.39
C GLY A 376 26.17 -12.24 -19.13
N GLY A 377 25.67 -13.35 -19.69
CA GLY A 377 26.48 -14.35 -20.40
C GLY A 377 27.46 -15.15 -19.52
N GLN A 378 27.35 -15.04 -18.19
CA GLN A 378 28.16 -15.75 -17.20
C GLN A 378 27.47 -17.08 -16.84
N MET A 379 27.57 -18.05 -17.74
CA MET A 379 26.80 -19.31 -17.65
C MET A 379 27.31 -20.25 -16.57
N ASP A 380 28.61 -20.25 -16.29
CA ASP A 380 29.22 -21.13 -15.28
C ASP A 380 28.79 -20.74 -13.87
N GLU A 381 28.78 -19.44 -13.57
CA GLU A 381 28.27 -18.88 -12.33
C GLU A 381 26.77 -19.17 -12.17
N ALA A 382 25.99 -19.03 -13.25
CA ALA A 382 24.58 -19.38 -13.25
C ALA A 382 24.36 -20.89 -12.96
N ARG A 383 25.19 -21.78 -13.52
CA ARG A 383 25.13 -23.24 -13.25
C ARG A 383 25.52 -23.57 -11.81
N SER A 384 26.52 -22.88 -11.26
CA SER A 384 26.92 -23.00 -9.86
C SER A 384 25.77 -22.62 -8.92
N LEU A 385 25.09 -21.50 -9.20
CA LEU A 385 23.93 -21.05 -8.44
C LEU A 385 22.75 -22.03 -8.50
N LEU A 386 22.49 -22.66 -9.65
CA LEU A 386 21.48 -23.73 -9.74
C LEU A 386 21.85 -24.93 -8.86
N SER A 387 23.13 -25.34 -8.89
CA SER A 387 23.63 -26.45 -8.07
C SER A 387 23.52 -26.15 -6.57
N GLU A 388 23.80 -24.91 -6.18
CA GLU A 388 23.62 -24.43 -4.81
C GLU A 388 22.13 -24.41 -4.40
N ALA A 389 21.25 -23.91 -5.28
CA ALA A 389 19.81 -23.90 -5.04
C ALA A 389 19.25 -25.32 -4.85
N LYS A 390 19.71 -26.30 -5.65
CA LYS A 390 19.32 -27.72 -5.53
C LYS A 390 19.73 -28.34 -4.18
N LYS A 391 20.87 -27.91 -3.62
CA LYS A 391 21.33 -28.38 -2.30
C LYS A 391 20.55 -27.76 -1.14
N LYS A 392 20.13 -26.49 -1.28
CA LYS A 392 19.47 -25.71 -0.22
C LYS A 392 17.95 -25.85 -0.19
N HIS A 393 17.34 -26.27 -1.29
CA HIS A 393 15.88 -26.40 -1.40
C HIS A 393 15.52 -27.82 -1.83
N ALA A 394 14.38 -28.32 -1.34
CA ALA A 394 13.88 -29.65 -1.72
C ALA A 394 13.14 -29.63 -3.07
N LYS A 395 12.60 -28.46 -3.45
CA LYS A 395 11.87 -28.26 -4.70
C LYS A 395 12.17 -26.88 -5.25
N LEU A 396 12.56 -26.82 -6.51
CA LEU A 396 12.76 -25.58 -7.26
C LEU A 396 11.56 -25.33 -8.17
N TYR A 397 11.44 -24.11 -8.70
CA TYR A 397 10.45 -23.81 -9.71
C TYR A 397 10.95 -24.28 -11.08
N PRO A 398 10.07 -24.74 -11.99
CA PRO A 398 10.46 -25.08 -13.36
C PRO A 398 11.27 -23.97 -14.03
N VAL A 399 10.82 -22.73 -13.86
CA VAL A 399 11.46 -21.53 -14.45
C VAL A 399 12.94 -21.41 -14.07
N THR A 400 13.37 -21.89 -12.91
CA THR A 400 14.77 -21.81 -12.44
C THR A 400 15.73 -22.56 -13.37
N PHE A 401 15.36 -23.78 -13.80
CA PHE A 401 16.13 -24.55 -14.78
C PHE A 401 16.05 -23.91 -16.16
N LEU A 402 14.84 -23.52 -16.57
CA LEU A 402 14.59 -23.10 -17.94
C LEU A 402 15.25 -21.78 -18.32
N ILE A 403 15.49 -20.91 -17.34
CA ILE A 403 16.30 -19.70 -17.54
C ILE A 403 17.69 -20.08 -18.08
N LEU A 404 18.34 -21.10 -17.49
CA LEU A 404 19.63 -21.62 -17.93
C LEU A 404 19.53 -22.33 -19.28
N ALA A 405 18.54 -23.21 -19.47
CA ALA A 405 18.35 -23.94 -20.72
C ALA A 405 18.17 -22.98 -21.91
N ARG A 406 17.37 -21.92 -21.73
CA ARG A 406 17.20 -20.86 -22.72
C ARG A 406 18.50 -20.07 -22.96
N GLY A 407 19.30 -19.85 -21.91
CA GLY A 407 20.64 -19.26 -22.02
C GLY A 407 21.56 -20.09 -22.91
N TYR A 408 21.65 -21.40 -22.66
CA TYR A 408 22.43 -22.33 -23.47
C TYR A 408 21.94 -22.38 -24.93
N CYS A 409 20.63 -22.41 -25.16
CA CYS A 409 20.06 -22.34 -26.51
C CYS A 409 20.49 -21.07 -27.26
N LYS A 410 20.53 -19.91 -26.59
CA LYS A 410 21.00 -18.66 -27.20
C LYS A 410 22.49 -18.69 -27.56
N LEU A 411 23.28 -19.41 -26.78
CA LEU A 411 24.71 -19.63 -27.03
C LEU A 411 24.97 -20.78 -28.00
N GLN A 412 23.91 -21.45 -28.51
CA GLN A 412 23.98 -22.63 -29.38
C GLN A 412 24.60 -23.86 -28.71
N GLU A 413 24.60 -23.91 -27.38
CA GLU A 413 25.05 -25.07 -26.59
C GLU A 413 23.86 -26.00 -26.31
N PHE A 414 23.29 -26.56 -27.37
CA PHE A 414 22.03 -27.31 -27.31
C PHE A 414 22.11 -28.57 -26.44
N ASP A 415 23.24 -29.29 -26.47
CA ASP A 415 23.46 -30.49 -25.64
C ASP A 415 23.28 -30.18 -24.15
N LYS A 416 23.91 -29.10 -23.66
CA LYS A 416 23.79 -28.65 -22.26
C LYS A 416 22.36 -28.22 -21.91
N ALA A 417 21.63 -27.66 -22.87
CA ALA A 417 20.22 -27.29 -22.66
C ALA A 417 19.34 -28.53 -22.47
N VAL A 418 19.61 -29.61 -23.22
CA VAL A 418 18.90 -30.90 -23.14
C VAL A 418 19.26 -31.65 -21.85
N GLU A 419 20.56 -31.69 -21.50
CA GLU A 419 21.02 -32.21 -20.21
C GLU A 419 20.29 -31.55 -19.04
N LEU A 420 20.06 -30.24 -19.12
CA LEU A 420 19.34 -29.51 -18.07
C LEU A 420 17.87 -29.92 -17.94
N LEU A 421 17.21 -30.30 -19.04
CA LEU A 421 15.84 -30.84 -19.00
C LEU A 421 15.79 -32.22 -18.37
N ILE A 422 16.78 -33.06 -18.65
CA ILE A 422 16.92 -34.38 -18.02
C ILE A 422 17.16 -34.18 -16.52
N GLU A 423 18.11 -33.31 -16.16
CA GLU A 423 18.41 -32.95 -14.77
C GLU A 423 17.18 -32.41 -14.02
N MET A 424 16.34 -31.62 -14.70
CA MET A 424 15.10 -31.08 -14.15
C MET A 424 14.10 -32.20 -13.82
N LYS A 425 13.95 -33.19 -14.70
CA LYS A 425 13.09 -34.37 -14.49
C LYS A 425 13.61 -35.26 -13.37
N ASP A 426 14.93 -35.52 -13.34
CA ASP A 426 15.57 -36.32 -12.28
C ASP A 426 15.42 -35.67 -10.91
N TYR A 427 15.33 -34.34 -10.87
CA TYR A 427 15.04 -33.57 -9.67
C TYR A 427 13.54 -33.52 -9.30
N GLY A 428 12.67 -34.19 -10.08
CA GLY A 428 11.23 -34.30 -9.83
C GLY A 428 10.42 -33.07 -10.27
N VAL A 429 10.96 -32.26 -11.19
CA VAL A 429 10.28 -31.09 -11.76
C VAL A 429 10.07 -31.33 -13.26
N TYR A 430 8.89 -31.03 -13.77
CA TYR A 430 8.53 -31.34 -15.17
C TYR A 430 8.30 -30.05 -15.97
N PRO A 431 8.79 -29.97 -17.22
CA PRO A 431 8.51 -28.84 -18.09
C PRO A 431 7.03 -28.80 -18.49
N ASN A 432 6.48 -27.62 -18.70
CA ASN A 432 5.14 -27.41 -19.28
C ASN A 432 5.17 -27.35 -20.81
N ASP A 433 3.99 -27.26 -21.41
CA ASP A 433 3.75 -27.17 -22.86
C ASP A 433 4.55 -26.04 -23.53
N GLU A 434 4.50 -24.83 -22.98
CA GLU A 434 5.22 -23.67 -23.52
C GLU A 434 6.75 -23.90 -23.54
N GLU A 435 7.26 -24.64 -22.56
CA GLU A 435 8.68 -24.87 -22.35
C GLU A 435 9.24 -25.92 -23.31
N TYR A 436 8.55 -27.04 -23.48
CA TYR A 436 8.86 -28.00 -24.54
C TYR A 436 8.78 -27.34 -25.92
N ASN A 437 7.74 -26.52 -26.16
CA ASN A 437 7.56 -25.84 -27.43
C ASN A 437 8.77 -24.94 -27.79
N LYS A 438 9.25 -24.14 -26.85
CA LYS A 438 10.40 -23.23 -27.09
C LYS A 438 11.71 -23.99 -27.28
N MET A 439 11.92 -25.11 -26.58
CA MET A 439 13.12 -25.94 -26.73
C MET A 439 13.15 -26.67 -28.07
N ILE A 440 12.01 -27.24 -28.49
CA ILE A 440 11.91 -27.88 -29.82
C ILE A 440 12.16 -26.85 -30.91
N GLN A 441 11.60 -25.64 -30.79
CA GLN A 441 11.86 -24.54 -31.73
C GLN A 441 13.34 -24.15 -31.77
N SER A 442 14.02 -24.05 -30.62
CA SER A 442 15.43 -23.66 -30.57
C SER A 442 16.35 -24.70 -31.21
N LEU A 443 16.12 -25.99 -30.94
CA LEU A 443 16.86 -27.12 -31.55
C LEU A 443 16.67 -27.19 -33.06
N CYS A 444 15.47 -26.83 -33.50
CA CYS A 444 15.12 -26.77 -34.91
C CYS A 444 15.60 -25.49 -35.60
N THR A 445 16.29 -24.56 -34.95
CA THR A 445 16.84 -23.39 -35.65
C THR A 445 17.95 -23.79 -36.63
N PRO A 446 18.28 -22.95 -37.64
CA PRO A 446 19.42 -23.16 -38.55
C PRO A 446 20.76 -23.43 -37.87
N LYS A 447 20.87 -23.02 -36.60
CA LYS A 447 22.07 -23.13 -35.77
C LYS A 447 22.07 -24.38 -34.89
N GLY A 448 20.90 -24.93 -34.56
CA GLY A 448 20.76 -26.18 -33.81
C GLY A 448 20.78 -27.40 -34.72
N LEU A 449 19.90 -27.42 -35.73
CA LEU A 449 19.72 -28.52 -36.69
C LEU A 449 19.63 -29.93 -36.07
N ASP A 450 19.33 -30.03 -34.78
CA ASP A 450 19.23 -31.31 -34.07
C ASP A 450 17.77 -31.74 -33.99
N TRP A 451 17.24 -32.16 -35.15
CA TRP A 451 15.87 -32.66 -35.21
C TRP A 451 15.71 -33.98 -34.44
N ARG A 452 16.76 -34.78 -34.24
CA ARG A 452 16.67 -36.07 -33.52
C ARG A 452 16.37 -35.85 -32.05
N THR A 453 17.07 -34.92 -31.42
CA THR A 453 16.80 -34.58 -30.01
C THR A 453 15.47 -33.83 -29.88
N ALA A 454 15.10 -33.01 -30.87
CA ALA A 454 13.77 -32.41 -30.91
C ALA A 454 12.64 -33.46 -31.02
N ASP A 455 12.83 -34.53 -31.81
CA ASP A 455 11.90 -35.66 -31.97
C ASP A 455 11.78 -36.45 -30.65
N LYS A 456 12.90 -36.73 -29.97
CA LYS A 456 12.88 -37.37 -28.64
C LYS A 456 12.16 -36.52 -27.58
N LEU A 457 12.36 -35.21 -27.60
CA LEU A 457 11.64 -34.30 -26.70
C LEU A 457 10.14 -34.22 -27.04
N PHE A 458 9.79 -34.38 -28.32
CA PHE A 458 8.42 -34.46 -28.79
C PHE A 458 7.74 -35.75 -28.31
N GLU A 459 8.39 -36.91 -28.47
CA GLU A 459 7.89 -38.21 -27.96
C GLU A 459 7.67 -38.19 -26.44
N ASP A 460 8.65 -37.73 -25.66
CA ASP A 460 8.53 -37.62 -24.20
C ASP A 460 7.41 -36.65 -23.76
N MET A 461 7.05 -35.70 -24.60
CA MET A 461 5.93 -34.78 -24.36
C MET A 461 4.57 -35.44 -24.65
N GLU A 462 4.48 -36.21 -25.74
CA GLU A 462 3.26 -36.96 -26.11
C GLU A 462 2.93 -38.04 -25.08
N GLU A 463 3.94 -38.78 -24.60
CA GLU A 463 3.78 -39.79 -23.55
C GLU A 463 3.19 -39.22 -22.25
N LYS A 464 3.41 -37.93 -21.99
CA LYS A 464 2.89 -37.22 -20.80
C LYS A 464 1.55 -36.54 -21.02
N GLY A 465 0.96 -36.68 -22.21
CA GLY A 465 -0.35 -36.12 -22.54
C GLY A 465 -0.35 -34.59 -22.65
N VAL A 466 0.80 -33.97 -22.90
CA VAL A 466 0.89 -32.51 -23.10
C VAL A 466 0.77 -32.21 -24.60
N SER A 467 -0.18 -31.36 -25.00
CA SER A 467 -0.42 -31.11 -26.43
C SER A 467 0.53 -30.05 -26.99
N LEU A 468 1.13 -30.38 -28.13
CA LEU A 468 2.05 -29.50 -28.85
C LEU A 468 1.30 -28.59 -29.82
N SER A 469 1.93 -27.45 -30.16
CA SER A 469 1.50 -26.69 -31.33
C SER A 469 1.84 -27.47 -32.61
N GLY A 470 0.90 -27.58 -33.55
CA GLY A 470 1.15 -28.25 -34.85
C GLY A 470 2.31 -27.68 -35.66
N MET A 471 2.76 -26.46 -35.30
CA MET A 471 3.95 -25.80 -35.85
C MET A 471 5.23 -26.59 -35.57
N ASN A 472 5.39 -27.15 -34.36
CA ASN A 472 6.63 -27.81 -33.94
C ASN A 472 6.81 -29.19 -34.60
N TYR A 473 5.73 -29.96 -34.73
CA TYR A 473 5.73 -31.20 -35.51
C TYR A 473 6.16 -30.95 -36.96
N HIS A 474 5.63 -29.88 -37.57
CA HIS A 474 6.01 -29.50 -38.92
C HIS A 474 7.49 -29.09 -39.02
N LEU A 475 8.00 -28.38 -38.01
CA LEU A 475 9.39 -27.93 -37.93
C LEU A 475 10.38 -29.11 -37.89
N ILE A 476 10.15 -30.08 -36.99
CA ILE A 476 10.96 -31.31 -36.87
C ILE A 476 10.96 -32.07 -38.20
N ARG A 477 9.77 -32.32 -38.77
CA ARG A 477 9.62 -33.06 -40.03
C ARG A 477 10.33 -32.37 -41.20
N THR A 478 10.30 -31.05 -41.23
CA THR A 478 10.92 -30.27 -42.31
C THR A 478 12.44 -30.35 -42.25
N ILE A 479 13.03 -30.30 -41.06
CA ILE A 479 14.49 -30.40 -40.87
C ILE A 479 14.97 -31.84 -41.10
N LYS A 480 14.21 -32.83 -40.61
CA LYS A 480 14.48 -34.25 -40.89
C LYS A 480 14.60 -34.52 -42.38
N ARG A 481 13.59 -34.09 -43.15
CA ARG A 481 13.57 -34.24 -44.60
C ARG A 481 14.71 -33.47 -45.28
N TRP A 482 15.09 -32.31 -44.76
CA TRP A 482 16.23 -31.56 -45.28
C TRP A 482 17.56 -32.29 -45.05
N GLU A 483 17.78 -32.89 -43.87
CA GLU A 483 19.00 -33.66 -43.59
C GLU A 483 19.09 -34.91 -44.48
N GLU A 484 17.98 -35.62 -44.68
CA GLU A 484 17.88 -36.79 -45.58
C GLU A 484 18.17 -36.43 -47.06
N LEU A 485 17.72 -35.25 -47.51
CA LEU A 485 18.02 -34.76 -48.86
C LEU A 485 19.48 -34.31 -48.98
N ARG A 486 20.07 -33.77 -47.92
CA ARG A 486 21.47 -33.35 -47.88
C ARG A 486 22.42 -34.55 -47.95
N SER A 487 22.11 -35.65 -47.26
CA SER A 487 22.93 -36.87 -47.27
C SER A 487 22.87 -37.63 -48.59
N THR A 488 21.81 -37.43 -49.39
CA THR A 488 21.65 -38.06 -50.71
C THR A 488 22.18 -37.21 -51.87
N ALA A 489 22.54 -35.94 -51.62
CA ALA A 489 22.96 -34.97 -52.63
C ALA A 489 24.48 -34.62 -52.56
N GLU A 490 25.35 -35.55 -52.15
CA GLU A 490 26.81 -35.33 -52.10
C GLU A 490 27.36 -34.84 -53.46
N GLY A 491 27.54 -33.52 -53.61
CA GLY A 491 28.10 -32.88 -54.80
C GLY A 491 27.40 -31.58 -55.26
N ASP A 492 26.18 -31.30 -54.82
CA ASP A 492 25.40 -30.12 -55.26
C ASP A 492 25.48 -28.96 -54.24
N GLU A 493 26.18 -27.87 -54.58
CA GLU A 493 26.31 -26.67 -53.72
C GLU A 493 24.95 -26.02 -53.42
N GLU A 494 23.96 -26.17 -54.31
CA GLU A 494 22.64 -25.58 -54.19
C GLU A 494 21.71 -26.37 -53.24
N ALA A 495 21.92 -27.68 -53.10
CA ALA A 495 21.24 -28.55 -52.13
C ALA A 495 21.75 -28.35 -50.68
N SER A 496 22.93 -27.75 -50.51
CA SER A 496 23.56 -27.47 -49.22
C SER A 496 22.99 -26.22 -48.53
N ARG A 497 22.26 -25.35 -49.24
CA ARG A 497 21.65 -24.15 -48.67
C ARG A 497 20.35 -24.51 -47.94
N ILE A 498 20.21 -24.05 -46.69
CA ILE A 498 18.97 -24.21 -45.91
C ILE A 498 17.81 -23.55 -46.69
N PRO A 499 16.73 -24.29 -47.02
CA PRO A 499 15.65 -23.78 -47.86
C PRO A 499 15.04 -22.48 -47.33
N HIS A 500 14.82 -21.49 -48.20
CA HIS A 500 14.16 -20.23 -47.86
C HIS A 500 12.79 -20.40 -47.17
N ARG A 501 12.07 -21.50 -47.40
CA ARG A 501 10.81 -21.83 -46.68
C ARG A 501 11.03 -22.20 -45.22
N ILE A 502 12.19 -22.77 -44.88
CA ILE A 502 12.63 -23.06 -43.51
C ILE A 502 13.00 -21.72 -42.84
N SER A 503 13.71 -20.82 -43.53
CA SER A 503 14.08 -19.52 -42.96
C SER A 503 12.88 -18.60 -42.67
N HIS A 504 11.84 -18.60 -43.52
CA HIS A 504 10.70 -17.68 -43.41
C HIS A 504 9.63 -18.10 -42.38
N ARG A 505 9.58 -19.37 -41.99
CA ARG A 505 8.69 -19.89 -40.92
C ARG A 505 9.38 -19.93 -39.54
N MET A 506 10.67 -19.58 -39.48
CA MET A 506 11.52 -19.59 -38.28
C MET A 506 11.76 -18.20 -37.67
N VAL A 507 11.35 -17.12 -38.35
CA VAL A 507 11.29 -15.73 -37.85
C VAL A 507 9.86 -15.45 -37.44
#